data_AF-A0AAV5A468-F1
#
_entry.id   AF-A0AAV5A468-F1
#
_cell.length_a   1.000
_cell.length_b   1.000
_cell.length_c   1.000
_cell.angle_alpha   90.00
_cell.angle_beta   90.00
_cell.angle_gamma   90.00
#
_symmetry.space_group_name_H-M   'P 1'
#
loop_
_entity.id
_entity.type
_entity.pdbx_description
1 polymer ?
#
loop_
_entity_poly.entity_id
_entity_poly.type
_entity_poly.pdbx_seq_one_letter_code
_entity_poly.pdbx_strand_id
1 'polypeptide(L)'
;MQRKNPRKIAWTQSFRRMHKKGITEEVAKKRSRRTVKYQRGVVGADLNAIAALRNQTPQARTQARLAAITKAKQEKKAKEEKKSKPATRPNPTTAPKISKQQMKGGKGGR
;
A
#
# COMPACT_ATOMS: atom_id res chain seq x y z
N MET A 1 12.85 73.97 -10.66
CA MET A 1 13.94 73.02 -10.33
C MET A 1 14.68 72.59 -11.59
N GLN A 2 16.03 72.58 -11.57
CA GLN A 2 16.84 72.01 -12.66
C GLN A 2 16.58 70.49 -12.73
N ARG A 3 15.93 70.00 -13.78
CA ARG A 3 15.57 68.58 -13.99
C ARG A 3 16.78 67.69 -14.33
N LYS A 4 17.83 67.73 -13.50
CA LYS A 4 19.06 66.96 -13.69
C LYS A 4 18.89 65.53 -13.17
N ASN A 5 19.51 64.58 -13.86
CA ASN A 5 19.47 63.17 -13.45
C ASN A 5 20.47 62.93 -12.30
N PRO A 6 20.00 62.52 -11.10
CA PRO A 6 20.88 62.23 -9.97
C PRO A 6 21.93 61.16 -10.25
N ARG A 7 21.66 60.21 -11.17
CA ARG A 7 22.60 59.14 -11.55
C ARG A 7 23.87 59.63 -12.24
N LYS A 8 23.93 60.90 -12.65
CA LYS A 8 25.12 61.54 -13.27
C LYS A 8 25.84 62.50 -12.31
N ILE A 9 25.36 62.68 -11.08
CA ILE A 9 25.95 63.61 -10.11
C ILE A 9 26.71 62.79 -9.07
N ALA A 10 28.04 62.87 -9.12
CA ALA A 10 28.97 61.96 -8.45
C ALA A 10 28.79 61.84 -6.92
N TRP A 11 28.38 62.93 -6.28
CA TRP A 11 28.23 62.97 -4.81
C TRP A 11 26.90 62.40 -4.32
N THR A 12 25.93 62.17 -5.21
CA THR A 12 24.60 61.67 -4.81
C THR A 12 24.62 60.18 -4.46
N GLN A 13 23.67 59.78 -3.62
CA GLN A 13 23.49 58.37 -3.24
C GLN A 13 23.14 57.48 -4.45
N SER A 14 22.36 58.01 -5.41
CA SER A 14 21.93 57.27 -6.61
C SER A 14 23.12 56.92 -7.51
N PHE A 15 24.02 57.90 -7.75
CA PHE A 15 25.26 57.66 -8.47
C PHE A 15 26.11 56.61 -7.76
N ARG A 16 26.30 56.72 -6.43
CA ARG A 16 27.12 55.79 -5.65
C ARG A 16 26.59 54.36 -5.69
N ARG A 17 25.28 54.14 -5.58
CA ARG A 17 24.64 52.81 -5.67
C ARG A 17 24.83 52.18 -7.06
N MET A 18 24.63 52.94 -8.14
CA MET A 18 24.76 52.45 -9.51
C MET A 18 26.22 52.12 -9.86
N HIS A 19 27.16 52.95 -9.43
CA HIS A 19 28.60 52.78 -9.68
C HIS A 19 29.31 51.93 -8.62
N LYS A 20 28.54 51.23 -7.78
CA LYS A 20 29.03 50.31 -6.75
C LYS A 20 30.08 50.94 -5.80
N LYS A 21 29.98 52.25 -5.56
CA LYS A 21 30.88 52.98 -4.66
C LYS A 21 30.44 52.72 -3.22
N GLY A 22 31.37 52.26 -2.37
CA GLY A 22 31.09 51.98 -0.96
C GLY A 22 30.33 50.67 -0.71
N ILE A 23 30.23 49.79 -1.71
CA ILE A 23 29.77 48.41 -1.49
C ILE A 23 30.95 47.62 -0.94
N THR A 24 31.22 47.76 0.35
CA THR A 24 32.13 46.88 1.08
C THR A 24 31.34 45.62 1.41
N GLU A 25 31.45 44.61 0.54
CA GLU A 25 31.05 43.23 0.83
C GLU A 25 29.74 43.07 1.63
N GLU A 26 28.60 43.50 1.09
CA GLU A 26 27.38 42.77 1.44
C GLU A 26 27.51 41.40 0.74
N VAL A 27 28.17 40.47 1.44
CA VAL A 27 28.10 39.04 1.15
C VAL A 27 26.62 38.75 0.98
N ALA A 28 26.20 38.52 -0.27
CA ALA A 28 24.85 38.13 -0.57
C ALA A 28 24.58 36.89 0.28
N LYS A 29 23.81 37.05 1.38
CA LYS A 29 23.58 35.99 2.35
C LYS A 29 23.04 34.80 1.58
N LYS A 30 23.90 33.79 1.37
CA LYS A 30 23.57 32.62 0.57
C LYS A 30 22.59 31.78 1.40
N ARG A 31 21.31 32.07 1.26
CA ARG A 31 20.25 31.44 2.03
C ARG A 31 19.96 30.05 1.46
N SER A 32 20.86 29.11 1.67
CA SER A 32 20.56 27.70 1.42
C SER A 32 19.81 27.15 2.63
N ARG A 33 18.50 26.92 2.49
CA ARG A 33 17.73 26.12 3.46
C ARG A 33 17.51 24.76 2.82
N ARG A 34 17.98 23.70 3.48
CA ARG A 34 17.75 22.32 3.05
C ARG A 34 16.45 21.82 3.67
N THR A 35 15.48 21.46 2.84
CA THR A 35 14.23 20.86 3.32
C THR A 35 14.44 19.37 3.53
N VAL A 36 14.24 18.89 4.76
CA VAL A 36 14.24 17.46 5.07
C VAL A 36 12.80 16.95 5.01
N LYS A 37 12.59 15.88 4.26
CA LYS A 37 11.30 15.17 4.23
C LYS A 37 11.35 14.07 5.29
N TYR A 38 10.33 14.02 6.13
CA TYR A 38 10.18 13.00 7.16
C TYR A 38 9.10 12.02 6.72
N GLN A 39 9.29 10.74 7.01
CA GLN A 39 8.20 9.77 6.89
C GLN A 39 7.06 10.21 7.84
N ARG A 40 5.81 10.10 7.40
CA ARG A 40 4.60 10.35 8.22
C ARG A 40 3.75 9.09 8.30
N GLY A 41 2.98 8.98 9.38
CA GLY A 41 2.03 7.88 9.56
C GLY A 41 0.98 7.92 8.46
N VAL A 42 0.39 6.76 8.17
CA VAL A 42 -0.69 6.65 7.18
C VAL A 42 -1.98 6.41 7.96
N VAL A 43 -3.12 6.90 7.48
CA VAL A 43 -4.42 6.69 8.16
C VAL A 43 -4.62 5.20 8.44
N GLY A 44 -4.84 4.86 9.72
CA GLY A 44 -4.99 3.47 10.18
C GLY A 44 -3.73 2.78 10.68
N ALA A 45 -2.53 3.37 10.54
CA ALA A 45 -1.30 2.85 11.16
C ALA A 45 -0.24 3.94 11.39
N ASP A 46 0.23 4.05 12.62
CA ASP A 46 1.32 4.95 12.98
C ASP A 46 2.67 4.51 12.38
N LEU A 47 3.61 5.45 12.24
CA LEU A 47 4.96 5.19 11.76
C LEU A 47 5.67 4.06 12.52
N ASN A 48 5.49 4.04 13.84
CA ASN A 48 6.14 3.06 14.71
C ASN A 48 5.59 1.65 14.46
N ALA A 49 4.29 1.51 14.22
CA ALA A 49 3.69 0.24 13.87
C ALA A 49 4.22 -0.27 12.52
N ILE A 50 4.30 0.61 11.51
CA ILE A 50 4.85 0.26 10.18
C ILE A 50 6.33 -0.15 10.29
N ALA A 51 7.13 0.58 11.08
CA ALA A 51 8.53 0.26 11.30
C ALA A 51 8.70 -1.09 12.03
N ALA A 52 7.89 -1.35 13.05
CA ALA A 52 7.90 -2.61 13.78
C ALA A 52 7.60 -3.81 12.86
N LEU A 53 6.57 -3.70 12.01
CA LEU A 53 6.25 -4.74 11.02
C LEU A 53 7.39 -4.94 10.02
N ARG A 54 8.00 -3.86 9.53
CA ARG A 54 9.11 -3.92 8.56
C ARG A 54 10.37 -4.56 9.16
N ASN A 55 10.61 -4.35 10.45
CA ASN A 55 11.81 -4.81 11.15
C ASN A 55 11.67 -6.23 11.73
N GLN A 56 10.52 -6.89 11.59
CA GLN A 56 10.38 -8.29 12.01
C GLN A 56 11.37 -9.17 11.25
N THR A 57 12.04 -10.08 11.96
CA THR A 57 12.99 -11.00 11.35
C THR A 57 12.29 -11.94 10.35
N PRO A 58 12.97 -12.38 9.28
CA PRO A 58 12.38 -13.32 8.33
C PRO A 58 11.88 -14.61 8.99
N GLN A 59 12.58 -15.09 10.02
CA GLN A 59 12.20 -16.29 10.79
C GLN A 59 10.87 -16.10 11.53
N ALA A 60 10.65 -14.95 12.19
CA ALA A 60 9.38 -14.66 12.85
C ALA A 60 8.23 -14.58 11.83
N ARG A 61 8.48 -14.01 10.65
CA ARG A 61 7.47 -13.92 9.58
C ARG A 61 7.10 -15.30 9.02
N THR A 62 8.08 -16.16 8.79
CA THR A 62 7.82 -17.52 8.27
C THR A 62 7.07 -18.36 9.30
N GLN A 63 7.42 -18.27 10.59
CA GLN A 63 6.69 -18.94 11.67
C GLN A 63 5.23 -18.49 11.74
N ALA A 64 4.98 -17.17 11.74
CA ALA A 64 3.62 -16.62 11.73
C ALA A 64 2.82 -17.09 10.50
N ARG A 65 3.45 -17.14 9.32
CA ARG A 65 2.85 -17.66 8.09
C ARG A 65 2.50 -19.14 8.20
N LEU A 66 3.41 -19.96 8.70
CA LEU A 66 3.19 -21.41 8.87
C LEU A 66 2.05 -21.66 9.86
N ALA A 67 2.03 -20.95 10.99
CA ALA A 67 0.95 -21.04 11.98
C ALA A 67 -0.43 -20.63 11.40
N ALA A 68 -0.47 -19.59 10.57
CA ALA A 68 -1.70 -19.21 9.87
C ALA A 68 -2.17 -20.28 8.87
N ILE A 69 -1.23 -20.88 8.13
CA ILE A 69 -1.53 -21.97 7.18
C ILE A 69 -2.04 -23.21 7.91
N THR A 70 -1.42 -23.62 9.02
CA THR A 70 -1.86 -24.79 9.78
C THR A 70 -3.25 -24.57 10.36
N LYS A 71 -3.51 -23.41 10.96
CA LYS A 71 -4.83 -23.03 11.47
C LYS A 71 -5.89 -23.05 10.36
N ALA A 72 -5.60 -22.45 9.20
CA ALA A 72 -6.52 -22.45 8.07
C ALA A 72 -6.81 -23.87 7.53
N LYS A 73 -5.79 -24.75 7.48
CA LYS A 73 -5.97 -26.15 7.09
C LYS A 73 -6.83 -26.93 8.10
N GLN A 74 -6.60 -26.73 9.40
CA GLN A 74 -7.39 -27.35 10.47
C GLN A 74 -8.84 -26.89 10.43
N GLU A 75 -9.09 -25.58 10.26
CA GLU A 75 -10.44 -25.03 10.13
C GLU A 75 -11.17 -25.58 8.90
N LYS A 76 -10.48 -25.78 7.77
CA LYS A 76 -11.06 -26.42 6.59
C LYS A 76 -11.44 -27.87 6.84
N LYS A 77 -10.53 -28.67 7.44
CA LYS A 77 -10.81 -30.06 7.81
C LYS A 77 -12.00 -30.17 8.76
N ALA A 78 -12.04 -29.34 9.80
CA ALA A 78 -13.15 -29.30 10.76
C ALA A 78 -14.48 -28.89 10.10
N LYS A 79 -14.46 -28.01 9.08
CA LYS A 79 -15.66 -27.65 8.31
C LYS A 79 -16.12 -28.79 7.40
N GLU A 80 -15.19 -29.55 6.81
CA GLU A 80 -15.51 -30.73 5.98
C GLU A 80 -16.07 -31.88 6.82
N GLU A 81 -15.47 -32.17 7.98
CA GLU A 81 -15.96 -33.18 8.94
C GLU A 81 -17.34 -32.83 9.51
N LYS A 82 -17.65 -31.54 9.68
CA LYS A 82 -18.98 -31.08 10.07
C LYS A 82 -20.00 -31.13 8.93
N LYS A 83 -19.56 -31.13 7.67
CA LYS A 83 -20.42 -31.30 6.49
C LYS A 83 -20.66 -32.78 6.11
N SER A 84 -19.77 -33.69 6.52
CA SER A 84 -19.86 -35.13 6.19
C SER A 84 -20.81 -35.94 7.08
N LYS A 85 -21.64 -35.30 7.90
CA LYS A 85 -22.84 -35.93 8.48
C LYS A 85 -24.12 -35.34 7.88
N PRO A 86 -24.50 -35.65 6.63
CA PRO A 86 -25.91 -35.87 6.39
C PRO A 86 -26.29 -37.11 7.20
N ALA A 87 -27.07 -36.92 8.25
CA ALA A 87 -27.74 -38.02 8.92
C ALA A 87 -28.42 -38.88 7.85
N THR A 88 -27.91 -40.10 7.64
CA THR A 88 -28.61 -41.14 6.91
C THR A 88 -29.95 -41.30 7.59
N ARG A 89 -31.01 -40.72 7.02
CA ARG A 89 -32.37 -41.03 7.41
C ARG A 89 -32.60 -42.48 7.01
N PRO A 90 -32.90 -43.41 7.94
CA PRO A 90 -33.42 -44.69 7.53
C PRO A 90 -34.86 -44.43 7.08
N ASN A 91 -35.19 -44.72 5.82
CA ASN A 91 -36.58 -44.89 5.43
C ASN A 91 -36.68 -45.86 4.24
N PRO A 92 -37.80 -46.58 4.13
CA PRO A 92 -37.78 -48.04 4.10
C PRO A 92 -38.01 -48.58 2.70
N THR A 93 -37.77 -49.88 2.57
CA THR A 93 -38.21 -50.77 1.51
C THR A 93 -39.61 -50.44 0.98
N THR A 94 -39.74 -50.15 -0.32
CA THR A 94 -40.60 -50.84 -1.33
C THR A 94 -40.79 -49.97 -2.59
N ALA A 95 -40.05 -50.26 -3.66
CA ALA A 95 -40.45 -50.00 -5.05
C ALA A 95 -39.55 -50.83 -6.01
N PRO A 96 -40.08 -51.35 -7.13
CA PRO A 96 -39.53 -52.53 -7.78
C PRO A 96 -38.31 -52.23 -8.65
N LYS A 97 -37.41 -53.22 -8.71
CA LYS A 97 -36.26 -53.29 -9.62
C LYS A 97 -36.72 -53.23 -11.07
N ILE A 98 -36.50 -52.10 -11.75
CA ILE A 98 -36.57 -52.04 -13.21
C ILE A 98 -35.21 -52.51 -13.75
N SER A 99 -35.27 -53.52 -14.63
CA SER A 99 -34.12 -54.29 -15.07
C SER A 99 -33.19 -53.50 -16.00
N LYS A 100 -31.92 -53.92 -16.00
CA LYS A 100 -30.78 -53.32 -16.69
C LYS A 100 -30.79 -53.52 -18.22
N GLN A 101 -31.97 -53.76 -18.80
CA GLN A 101 -32.14 -54.25 -20.18
C GLN A 101 -32.80 -53.23 -21.12
N GLN A 102 -33.22 -52.05 -20.62
CA GLN A 102 -33.87 -51.01 -21.43
C GLN A 102 -32.96 -49.84 -21.86
N MET A 103 -31.66 -49.87 -21.52
CA MET A 103 -30.67 -48.86 -21.94
C MET A 103 -29.72 -49.35 -23.06
N LYS A 104 -30.19 -50.24 -23.94
CA LYS A 104 -29.45 -50.57 -25.15
C LYS A 104 -30.41 -50.79 -26.31
N GLY A 105 -30.84 -49.69 -26.93
CA GLY A 105 -31.67 -49.76 -28.14
C GLY A 105 -32.21 -48.39 -28.53
N GLY A 106 -31.44 -47.65 -29.32
CA GLY A 106 -31.88 -46.36 -29.84
C GLY A 106 -30.85 -45.73 -30.76
N LYS A 107 -30.63 -46.35 -31.93
CA LYS A 107 -30.05 -45.68 -33.10
C LYS A 107 -30.89 -44.44 -33.44
N GLY A 108 -30.26 -43.37 -33.90
CA GLY A 108 -30.93 -42.37 -34.72
C GLY A 108 -30.33 -40.98 -34.58
N GLY A 109 -29.59 -40.55 -35.60
CA GLY A 109 -28.97 -39.24 -35.64
C GLY A 109 -29.95 -38.10 -35.83
N ARG A 110 -29.53 -36.94 -35.35
CA ARG A 110 -29.54 -35.63 -36.01
C ARG A 110 -28.73 -34.66 -35.15
#